data_AF-A0A0E4GWF8-F1
#
_entry.id   AF-A0A0E4GWF8-F1
#
_cell.length_a   1.000
_cell.length_b   1.000
_cell.length_c   1.000
_cell.angle_alpha   90.00
_cell.angle_beta   90.00
_cell.angle_gamma   90.00
#
_symmetry.space_group_name_H-M   'P 1'
#
loop_
_entity.id
_entity.type
_entity.pdbx_description
1 polymer ?
#
loop_
_entity_poly.entity_id
_entity_poly.type
_entity_poly.pdbx_seq_one_letter_code
_entity_poly.pdbx_strand_id
1 'polypeptide(L)' 'MSTDKVNRGILLTMVALITIAYIALYEQASTNFRLYVPLCVAALVGLLIHDAVNSHKPHRH' A
#
# COMPACT_ATOMS: atom_id res chain seq x y z
N MET A 1 11.10 11.72 -17.16
CA MET A 1 10.72 10.46 -16.49
C MET A 1 9.41 10.73 -15.76
N SER A 2 8.29 10.09 -16.14
CA SER A 2 6.95 10.48 -15.63
C SER A 2 6.89 10.31 -14.11
N THR A 3 6.44 11.36 -13.43
CA THR A 3 6.31 11.48 -11.98
C THR A 3 5.52 10.31 -11.39
N ASP A 4 4.57 9.73 -12.14
CA ASP A 4 3.79 8.54 -11.79
C ASP A 4 4.65 7.32 -11.45
N LYS A 5 5.73 7.07 -12.20
CA LYS A 5 6.61 5.93 -11.95
C LYS A 5 7.37 6.11 -10.64
N VAL A 6 7.76 7.35 -10.34
CA VAL A 6 8.44 7.70 -9.08
C VAL A 6 7.47 7.57 -7.91
N ASN A 7 6.25 8.09 -8.05
CA ASN A 7 5.26 8.06 -6.98
C ASN A 7 4.84 6.62 -6.63
N ARG A 8 4.66 5.76 -7.65
CA ARG A 8 4.36 4.34 -7.44
C ARG A 8 5.53 3.59 -6.79
N GLY A 9 6.77 3.94 -7.14
CA GLY A 9 7.98 3.40 -6.51
C GLY A 9 8.10 3.78 -5.03
N ILE A 10 7.83 5.04 -4.70
CA ILE A 10 7.82 5.54 -3.32
C ILE A 10 6.74 4.81 -2.50
N LEU A 11 5.53 4.67 -3.07
CA LEU A 11 4.43 4.02 -2.38
C LEU A 11 4.71 2.53 -2.12
N LEU A 12 5.28 1.81 -3.10
CA LEU A 12 5.73 0.43 -2.92
C LEU A 12 6.78 0.30 -1.80
N THR A 13 7.75 1.21 -1.79
CA THR A 13 8.81 1.24 -0.76
C THR A 13 8.21 1.48 0.63
N MET A 14 7.26 2.41 0.76
CA MET A 14 6.56 2.66 2.02
C MET A 14 5.79 1.42 2.50
N VAL A 15 5.03 0.77 1.61
CA VAL A 15 4.28 -0.45 1.95
C VAL A 15 5.22 -1.57 2.40
N ALA A 16 6.37 -1.74 1.74
CA ALA A 16 7.37 -2.72 2.14
C ALA A 16 7.93 -2.44 3.54
N LEU A 17 8.33 -1.18 3.83
CA LEU A 17 8.86 -0.79 5.13
C LEU A 17 7.83 -0.94 6.26
N ILE A 18 6.57 -0.56 6.02
CA ILE A 18 5.47 -0.73 6.97
C ILE A 18 5.24 -2.22 7.27
N THR A 19 5.30 -3.07 6.24
CA THR A 19 5.11 -4.51 6.39
C THR A 19 6.24 -5.14 7.22
N ILE A 20 7.50 -4.78 6.94
CA ILE A 20 8.66 -5.28 7.69
C ILE A 20 8.61 -4.80 9.14
N ALA A 21 8.34 -3.52 9.37
CA ALA A 21 8.21 -2.97 10.73
C ALA A 21 7.08 -3.64 11.50
N TYR A 22 5.96 -3.92 10.84
CA TYR A 22 4.85 -4.64 11.45
C TYR A 22 5.21 -6.07 11.85
N ILE A 23 5.91 -6.82 10.99
CA ILE A 23 6.38 -8.18 11.31
C ILE A 23 7.36 -8.12 12.49
N ALA A 24 8.30 -7.17 12.49
CA ALA A 24 9.27 -7.02 13.57
C ALA A 24 8.62 -6.68 14.92
N LEU A 25 7.54 -5.91 14.91
CA LEU A 25 6.78 -5.52 16.11
C LEU A 25 5.63 -6.48 16.43
N TYR A 26 5.41 -7.53 15.62
CA TYR A 26 4.22 -8.37 15.71
C TYR A 26 4.07 -9.04 17.07
N GLU A 27 5.17 -9.49 17.68
CA GLU A 27 5.21 -10.13 19.00
C GLU A 27 4.92 -9.15 20.17
N GLN A 28 5.20 -7.86 19.98
CA GLN A 28 5.04 -6.81 21.00
C GLN A 28 3.78 -5.97 20.79
N ALA A 29 3.14 -6.09 19.63
CA ALA A 29 2.00 -5.32 19.23
C ALA A 29 0.70 -5.82 19.90
N SER A 30 -0.08 -4.87 20.44
CA SER A 30 -1.42 -5.14 20.95
C SER A 30 -2.30 -5.83 19.89
N THR A 31 -3.21 -6.72 20.30
CA THR A 31 -4.14 -7.45 19.42
C THR A 31 -4.89 -6.52 18.46
N ASN A 32 -5.25 -5.32 18.90
CA ASN A 32 -5.87 -4.31 18.04
C ASN A 32 -4.93 -3.89 16.90
N PHE A 33 -3.65 -3.65 17.20
CA PHE A 33 -2.64 -3.27 16.23
C PHE A 33 -2.37 -4.41 15.23
N ARG A 34 -2.42 -5.67 15.70
CA ARG A 34 -2.35 -6.85 14.83
C ARG A 34 -3.51 -6.96 13.83
N LEU A 35 -4.63 -6.31 14.08
CA LEU A 35 -5.81 -6.37 13.22
C LEU A 35 -5.90 -5.14 12.31
N TYR A 36 -5.64 -3.94 12.84
CA TYR A 36 -5.70 -2.70 12.07
C TYR A 36 -4.62 -2.60 11.00
N VAL A 37 -3.39 -3.04 11.27
CA VAL A 37 -2.30 -2.94 10.28
C VAL A 37 -2.57 -3.77 9.02
N PRO A 38 -2.91 -5.07 9.09
CA PRO A 38 -3.24 -5.82 7.88
C PRO A 38 -4.50 -5.28 7.20
N LEU A 39 -5.47 -4.72 7.95
CA LEU A 39 -6.64 -4.07 7.36
C LEU A 39 -6.24 -2.83 6.54
N CYS A 40 -5.37 -1.97 7.08
CA CYS A 40 -4.84 -0.80 6.40
C CYS A 40 -4.02 -1.17 5.17
N VAL A 41 -3.17 -2.21 5.27
CA VAL A 41 -2.39 -2.72 4.12
C VAL A 41 -3.35 -3.25 3.04
N ALA A 42 -4.37 -4.02 3.40
CA ALA A 42 -5.37 -4.52 2.45
C ALA A 42 -6.12 -3.37 1.75
N ALA A 43 -6.50 -2.32 2.49
CA ALA A 43 -7.13 -1.14 1.92
C ALA A 43 -6.20 -0.39 0.94
N LEU A 44 -4.92 -0.21 1.29
CA LEU A 44 -3.93 0.41 0.41
C LEU A 44 -3.69 -0.40 -0.86
N VAL A 45 -3.59 -1.72 -0.76
CA VAL A 45 -3.47 -2.61 -1.91
C VAL A 45 -4.73 -2.54 -2.78
N GLY A 46 -5.92 -2.54 -2.18
CA GLY A 46 -7.18 -2.37 -2.89
C GLY A 46 -7.25 -1.05 -3.65
N LEU A 47 -6.82 0.05 -3.01
CA LEU A 47 -6.72 1.36 -3.64
C LEU A 47 -5.73 1.34 -4.81
N LEU A 48 -4.57 0.69 -4.64
CA LEU A 48 -3.55 0.59 -5.68
C LEU A 48 -4.04 -0.19 -6.90
N ILE A 49 -4.76 -1.29 -6.67
CA ILE A 49 -5.35 -2.10 -7.73
C ILE A 49 -6.45 -1.30 -8.44
N HIS A 50 -7.32 -0.65 -7.67
CA HIS A 50 -8.37 0.19 -8.22
C HIS A 50 -7.79 1.31 -9.08
N ASP A 51 -6.76 2.01 -8.60
CA ASP A 51 -6.06 3.06 -9.32
C ASP A 51 -5.37 2.52 -10.58
N ALA A 52 -4.72 1.35 -10.50
CA ALA A 52 -4.09 0.72 -11.65
C ALA A 52 -5.11 0.27 -12.73
N VAL A 53 -6.29 -0.20 -12.32
CA VAL A 53 -7.39 -0.63 -13.20
C VAL A 53 -8.08 0.57 -13.83
N ASN A 54 -8.37 1.63 -13.05
CA ASN A 54 -9.00 2.84 -13.58
C ASN A 54 -8.04 3.65 -14.46
N SER A 55 -6.75 3.72 -14.11
CA SER A 55 -5.73 4.35 -14.96
C SER A 55 -5.50 3.59 -16.27
N HIS A 56 -5.92 2.32 -16.36
CA HIS A 56 -5.91 1.54 -17.61
C HIS A 56 -7.12 1.80 -18.51
N LYS A 57 -8.17 2.48 -18.04
CA LYS A 57 -9.15 3.04 -18.97
C LYS A 57 -8.50 4.26 -19.63
N PRO A 58 -8.30 4.27 -20.96
CA PRO A 58 -7.89 5.49 -21.62
C PRO A 58 -8.96 6.52 -21.30
N HIS A 59 -8.55 7.60 -20.63
CA HIS A 59 -9.35 8.81 -20.54
C HIS A 59 -9.56 9.27 -21.99
N ARG A 60 -10.66 8.81 -22.61
CA ARG A 60 -11.22 9.42 -23.81
C ARG A 60 -11.74 10.77 -23.34
N HIS A 61 -10.89 11.76 -23.49
CA HIS A 61 -11.26 13.16 -23.41
C HIS A 61 -11.48 13.70 -24.83
#